data_AF-A0A522FQ36-F1
#
_entry.id   AF-A0A522FQ36-F1
#
_cell.length_a   1.000
_cell.length_b   1.000
_cell.length_c   1.000
_cell.angle_alpha   90.00
_cell.angle_beta   90.00
_cell.angle_gamma   90.00
#
_symmetry.space_group_name_H-M   'P 1'
#
loop_
_entity.id
_entity.type
_entity.pdbx_description
1 polymer ?
#
loop_
_entity_poly.entity_id
_entity_poly.type
_entity_poly.pdbx_seq_one_letter_code
_entity_poly.pdbx_strand_id
1 'polypeptide(L)'
;MKFNDIKSILPWIIILFVLFPLSFFLGVEKEGLLNVRVDTSDLEGIRLWLTNLYNDHRFLFAVVVTLTMATVGITIAFLTDIILKVLGLEVSKIQHHE
;
A
#
# COMPACT_ATOMS: atom_id res chain seq x y z
N MET A 1 6.57 9.19 27.30
CA MET A 1 6.12 7.87 26.80
C MET A 1 6.49 6.83 27.86
N LYS A 2 5.51 6.16 28.48
CA LYS A 2 5.78 5.31 29.65
C LYS A 2 6.52 4.04 29.20
N PHE A 3 7.49 3.57 29.97
CA PHE A 3 8.27 2.35 29.65
C PHE A 3 7.40 1.09 29.44
N ASN A 4 6.19 1.08 29.99
CA ASN A 4 5.21 0.00 29.78
C ASN A 4 4.59 0.03 28.38
N ASP A 5 4.46 1.22 27.77
CA ASP A 5 3.97 1.36 26.39
C ASP A 5 5.02 0.75 25.45
N ILE A 6 6.31 1.09 25.65
CA ILE A 6 7.45 0.56 24.87
C ILE A 6 7.53 -0.97 24.93
N LYS A 7 7.32 -1.60 26.10
CA LYS A 7 7.28 -3.07 26.21
C LYS A 7 6.09 -3.70 25.47
N SER A 8 4.98 -2.98 25.30
CA SER A 8 3.78 -3.45 24.59
C SER A 8 3.92 -3.38 23.06
N ILE A 9 4.63 -2.37 22.53
CA ILE A 9 4.94 -2.20 21.09
C ILE A 9 6.15 -3.02 20.63
N LEU A 10 7.06 -3.36 21.55
CA LEU A 10 8.25 -4.17 21.28
C LEU A 10 7.93 -5.50 20.55
N PRO A 11 6.94 -6.32 20.97
CA PRO A 11 6.58 -7.54 20.24
C PRO A 11 6.04 -7.25 18.84
N TRP A 12 5.30 -6.16 18.63
CA TRP A 12 4.79 -5.79 17.31
C TRP A 12 5.89 -5.34 16.35
N ILE A 13 6.89 -4.61 16.85
CA ILE A 13 8.07 -4.20 16.07
C ILE A 13 8.93 -5.43 15.74
N ILE A 14 9.10 -6.35 16.69
CA ILE A 14 9.83 -7.60 16.46
C ILE A 14 9.09 -8.49 15.45
N ILE A 15 7.76 -8.60 15.54
CA ILE A 15 6.95 -9.33 14.56
C ILE A 15 7.12 -8.70 13.17
N LEU A 16 7.04 -7.38 13.03
CA LEU A 16 7.26 -6.70 11.76
C LEU A 16 8.68 -6.95 11.23
N PHE A 17 9.69 -6.85 12.09
CA PHE A 17 11.10 -7.01 11.71
C PHE A 17 11.50 -8.46 11.43
N VAL A 18 10.76 -9.44 11.98
CA VAL A 18 10.99 -10.87 11.70
C VAL A 18 10.17 -11.32 10.50
N LEU A 19 8.90 -10.90 10.37
CA LEU A 19 8.05 -11.29 9.24
C LEU A 19 8.46 -10.61 7.93
N PHE A 20 8.98 -9.38 7.97
CA PHE A 20 9.43 -8.67 6.78
C PHE A 20 10.57 -9.40 6.02
N PRO A 21 11.69 -9.79 6.65
CA PRO A 21 12.72 -10.59 5.99
C PRO A 21 12.27 -12.03 5.73
N LEU A 22 11.41 -12.60 6.59
CA LEU A 22 10.86 -13.94 6.34
C LEU A 22 10.05 -13.98 5.04
N SER A 23 9.35 -12.90 4.67
CA SER A 23 8.64 -12.81 3.37
C SER A 23 9.57 -12.82 2.16
N PHE A 24 10.82 -12.36 2.33
CA PHE A 24 11.85 -12.40 1.29
C PHE A 24 12.54 -13.78 1.22
N PHE A 25 12.69 -14.45 2.38
CA PHE A 25 13.34 -15.76 2.50
C PHE A 25 12.41 -16.96 2.26
N LEU A 26 11.11 -16.86 2.59
CA LEU A 26 10.06 -17.82 2.22
C LEU A 26 9.68 -17.67 0.74
N GLY A 27 10.70 -17.50 -0.10
CA GLY A 27 10.60 -17.22 -1.53
C GLY A 27 9.32 -17.79 -2.08
N VAL A 28 8.38 -16.91 -2.45
CA VAL A 28 7.30 -17.28 -3.34
C VAL A 28 7.99 -18.00 -4.48
N GLU A 29 7.83 -19.32 -4.54
CA GLU A 29 8.44 -20.17 -5.55
C GLU A 29 7.98 -19.63 -6.90
N LYS A 30 8.79 -18.76 -7.51
CA LYS A 30 8.54 -18.18 -8.83
C LYS A 30 9.16 -19.05 -9.90
N GLU A 31 9.24 -20.36 -9.68
CA GLU A 31 9.84 -21.29 -10.62
C GLU A 31 8.88 -21.67 -11.78
N GLY A 32 7.64 -21.16 -11.80
CA GLY A 32 6.70 -21.36 -12.92
C GLY A 32 5.93 -20.12 -13.41
N LEU A 33 6.05 -18.96 -12.77
CA LEU A 33 5.12 -17.82 -12.96
C LEU A 33 5.73 -16.59 -13.65
N LEU A 34 6.95 -16.70 -14.18
CA LEU A 34 7.59 -15.60 -14.91
C LEU A 34 7.03 -15.43 -16.33
N ASN A 35 6.41 -16.47 -16.89
CA ASN A 35 5.88 -16.46 -18.27
C ASN A 35 4.36 -16.68 -18.35
N VAL A 36 3.63 -16.49 -17.25
CA VAL A 36 2.16 -16.47 -17.28
C VAL A 36 1.73 -15.12 -17.83
N ARG A 37 1.54 -15.06 -19.15
CA ARG A 37 0.88 -13.95 -19.81
C ARG A 37 -0.60 -14.02 -19.53
N VAL A 38 -1.18 -12.88 -19.19
CA VAL A 38 -2.63 -12.74 -19.04
C VAL A 38 -3.23 -12.60 -20.44
N ASP A 39 -4.30 -13.34 -20.71
CA ASP A 39 -5.03 -13.25 -21.98
C ASP A 39 -5.66 -11.85 -22.13
N THR A 40 -5.41 -11.21 -23.27
CA THR A 40 -5.85 -9.85 -23.59
C THR A 40 -6.97 -9.79 -24.62
N SER A 41 -7.43 -10.95 -25.09
CA SER A 41 -8.40 -11.09 -26.20
C SER A 41 -9.74 -10.38 -25.96
N ASP A 42 -10.16 -10.26 -24.70
CA ASP A 42 -11.47 -9.73 -24.30
C ASP A 42 -11.35 -8.46 -23.42
N LEU A 43 -10.18 -7.81 -23.45
CA LEU A 43 -9.91 -6.62 -22.66
C LEU A 43 -9.92 -5.37 -23.55
N GLU A 44 -10.65 -4.34 -23.12
CA GLU A 44 -10.68 -3.04 -23.80
C GLU A 44 -10.24 -1.89 -22.88
N GLY A 45 -9.81 -0.78 -23.49
CA GLY A 45 -9.49 0.48 -22.82
C GLY A 45 -8.31 0.41 -21.84
N ILE A 46 -8.45 1.02 -20.66
CA ILE A 46 -7.40 1.10 -19.63
C ILE A 46 -6.99 -0.30 -19.15
N ARG A 47 -7.92 -1.27 -19.11
CA ARG A 47 -7.63 -2.64 -18.67
C ARG A 47 -6.69 -3.33 -19.66
N LEU A 48 -6.89 -3.15 -20.97
CA LEU A 48 -5.99 -3.67 -21.99
C LEU A 48 -4.60 -3.07 -21.89
N TRP A 49 -4.52 -1.74 -21.78
CA TRP A 49 -3.24 -1.04 -21.65
C TRP A 49 -2.44 -1.49 -20.43
N LEU A 50 -3.11 -1.63 -19.28
CA LEU A 50 -2.48 -2.06 -18.05
C LEU A 50 -2.04 -3.53 -18.09
N THR A 51 -2.85 -4.40 -18.71
CA THR A 51 -2.50 -5.83 -18.89
C THR A 51 -1.34 -6.01 -19.88
N ASN A 52 -1.30 -5.22 -20.96
CA ASN A 52 -0.16 -5.21 -21.87
C ASN A 52 1.12 -4.75 -21.13
N LEU A 53 1.02 -3.70 -20.31
CA LEU A 53 2.14 -3.24 -19.49
C LEU A 53 2.62 -4.31 -18.50
N TYR A 54 1.70 -5.09 -17.92
CA TYR A 54 2.02 -6.22 -17.06
C TYR A 54 2.75 -7.34 -17.81
N ASN A 55 2.26 -7.70 -19.00
CA ASN A 55 2.77 -8.79 -19.82
C ASN A 55 4.16 -8.47 -20.43
N ASP A 56 4.37 -7.23 -20.86
CA ASP A 56 5.60 -6.82 -21.55
C ASP A 56 6.66 -6.29 -20.58
N HIS A 57 6.25 -5.50 -19.58
CA HIS A 57 7.17 -4.75 -18.71
C HIS A 57 6.71 -4.75 -17.23
N ARG A 58 6.82 -5.90 -16.58
CA ARG A 58 6.37 -6.13 -15.19
C ARG A 58 6.93 -5.14 -14.16
N PHE A 59 8.14 -4.64 -14.35
CA PHE A 59 8.74 -3.60 -13.48
C PHE A 59 8.03 -2.24 -13.63
N LEU A 60 7.75 -1.82 -14.86
CA LEU A 60 7.02 -0.58 -15.11
C LEU A 60 5.58 -0.68 -14.60
N PHE A 61 4.92 -1.83 -14.80
CA PHE A 61 3.62 -2.10 -14.19
C PHE A 61 3.65 -1.92 -12.67
N ALA A 62 4.64 -2.49 -11.98
CA ALA A 62 4.75 -2.37 -10.52
C ALA A 62 4.90 -0.91 -10.06
N VAL A 63 5.72 -0.11 -10.76
CA VAL A 63 5.92 1.32 -10.44
C VAL A 63 4.62 2.11 -10.67
N VAL A 64 3.95 1.90 -11.81
CA VAL A 64 2.69 2.58 -12.13
C VAL A 64 1.60 2.28 -11.11
N VAL A 65 1.44 1.00 -10.73
CA VAL A 65 0.47 0.60 -9.70
C VAL A 65 0.82 1.19 -8.34
N THR A 66 2.09 1.19 -7.96
CA THR A 66 2.55 1.77 -6.68
C THR A 66 2.26 3.27 -6.61
N LEU A 67 2.56 4.02 -7.68
CA LEU A 67 2.26 5.46 -7.76
C LEU A 67 0.76 5.73 -7.72
N THR A 68 -0.04 4.89 -8.40
CA THR A 68 -1.49 5.00 -8.39
C THR A 68 -2.04 4.83 -6.98
N MET A 69 -1.60 3.78 -6.26
CA MET A 69 -2.02 3.54 -4.88
C MET A 69 -1.60 4.67 -3.93
N ALA A 70 -0.38 5.20 -4.08
CA ALA A 70 0.07 6.36 -3.29
C ALA A 70 -0.84 7.59 -3.54
N THR A 71 -1.17 7.85 -4.80
CA THR A 71 -2.06 8.96 -5.19
C THR A 71 -3.46 8.79 -4.62
N VAL A 72 -4.01 7.58 -4.68
CA VAL A 72 -5.32 7.25 -4.09
C VAL A 72 -5.32 7.48 -2.58
N GLY A 73 -4.28 7.03 -1.87
CA GLY A 73 -4.14 7.23 -0.43
C GLY A 73 -4.12 8.72 -0.05
N ILE A 74 -3.34 9.53 -0.78
CA ILE A 74 -3.30 10.99 -0.59
C ILE A 74 -4.69 11.59 -0.85
N THR A 75 -5.35 11.18 -1.92
CA THR A 75 -6.69 11.67 -2.29
C THR A 75 -7.71 11.39 -1.18
N ILE A 76 -7.67 10.19 -0.59
CA ILE A 76 -8.55 9.83 0.52
C ILE A 76 -8.25 10.67 1.77
N ALA A 77 -6.97 10.92 2.08
CA ALA A 77 -6.59 11.77 3.21
C ALA A 77 -7.16 13.18 3.06
N PHE A 78 -6.97 13.81 1.89
CA PHE A 78 -7.54 15.12 1.60
C PHE A 78 -9.06 15.13 1.63
N LEU A 79 -9.70 14.09 1.06
CA LEU A 79 -11.16 13.99 1.09
C LEU A 79 -11.69 13.87 2.52
N THR A 80 -10.99 13.12 3.36
CA THR A 80 -11.35 12.95 4.77
C THR A 80 -11.21 14.28 5.52
N ASP A 81 -10.12 15.03 5.31
CA ASP A 81 -9.95 16.37 5.90
C ASP A 81 -11.06 17.35 5.48
N ILE A 82 -11.50 17.28 4.23
CA ILE A 82 -12.62 18.08 3.72
C ILE A 82 -13.93 17.67 4.41
N ILE A 83 -14.22 16.38 4.50
CA ILE A 83 -15.42 15.87 5.16
C ILE A 83 -15.44 16.30 6.63
N LEU A 84 -14.32 16.17 7.35
CA LEU A 84 -14.22 16.58 8.75
C LEU A 84 -14.43 18.09 8.94
N LYS A 85 -13.89 18.92 8.04
CA LYS A 85 -14.16 20.37 8.02
C LYS A 85 -15.63 20.70 7.80
N VAL A 86 -16.30 20.00 6.88
CA VAL A 86 -17.73 20.20 6.58
C VAL A 86 -18.60 19.80 7.77
N LEU A 87 -18.22 18.74 8.50
CA LEU A 87 -18.93 18.29 9.69
C LEU A 87 -18.69 19.16 10.93
N GLY A 88 -17.92 20.24 10.83
CA GLY A 88 -17.65 21.14 11.95
C GLY A 88 -16.80 20.53 13.06
N LEU A 89 -16.20 19.35 12.82
CA LEU A 89 -15.12 18.83 13.62
C LEU A 89 -13.88 19.63 13.25
N GLU A 90 -13.76 20.82 13.84
CA GLU A 90 -12.50 21.54 13.83
C GLU A 90 -11.47 20.59 14.45
N VAL A 91 -10.56 20.06 13.63
CA VAL A 91 -9.31 19.45 14.10
C VAL A 91 -8.46 20.61 14.62
N SER A 92 -8.96 21.28 15.66
CA SER A 92 -8.16 22.05 16.57
C SER A 92 -7.19 21.04 17.13
N LYS A 93 -5.91 21.25 16.78
CA LYS A 93 -4.75 20.61 17.41
C LYS A 93 -5.14 20.23 18.82
N ILE A 94 -5.08 18.93 19.13
CA ILE A 94 -5.18 18.42 20.49
C ILE A 94 -4.29 19.34 21.32
N GLN A 95 -4.93 20.23 22.08
CA GLN A 95 -4.23 21.06 23.04
C GLN A 95 -3.72 20.04 24.04
N HIS A 96 -2.41 19.78 23.99
CA HIS A 96 -1.67 19.22 25.09
C HIS A 96 -1.86 20.18 26.28
N HIS A 97 -2.98 20.02 26.97
CA HIS A 97 -3.12 20.44 28.35
C HIS A 97 -2.78 19.20 29.17
N GLU A 98 -1.62 19.31 29.81
CA GLU A 98 -1.00 18.42 30.81
C GLU A 98 -0.27 17.16 30.32
#